data_AF-A0A0W0ZJK6-F1
#
_entry.id   AF-A0A0W0ZJK6-F1
#
_cell.length_a   1.000
_cell.length_b   1.000
_cell.length_c   1.000
_cell.angle_alpha   90.00
_cell.angle_beta   90.00
_cell.angle_gamma   90.00
#
_symmetry.space_group_name_H-M   'P 1'
#
loop_
_entity.id
_entity.type
_entity.pdbx_description
1 polymer ?
#
loop_
_entity_poly.entity_id
_entity_poly.type
_entity_poly.pdbx_seq_one_letter_code
_entity_poly.pdbx_strand_id
1 'polypeptide(L)'
;MIYILYLLLFISLLVVLQRKFISFNQVITTLSDITSKRNALEHEDLLTLFDKFNYEHDDGVCHGFTLTWAQEAALGVEHQFYNRLNLIKKEKETLPTSLQTITEKIKSSQTLSSKERKRNEIKPFLEAICLAQSPDDYSEIYAQTIQQSDTDIIYKMIQLHLGKAQNTVKNLFGKTISVASPKEMRGFMHQLNNLLAIKNQVAVVCSSEEHTVGFKKHKDNTWLFMDINHLYEQSEEYPYQLLTSEELVPVLYQSLFETSKQLVFHCSFIAKTGQRKLAQQLQALDDLYPATPEGMQISNCRGYGPLALAVQNDDRNTVREILRLHKSAPVISQSALVNALFYAAACNRASIMNQLKNTPQIDINHPCDTDENTPLGVACKYGNEAMVRSLLADKRINVDAQNAEAMTPLMVACASSYTQRNPTLFKLLLAAGANAALTNLDDETALDIAKKHHNKVAMDIIATHRSKQAQQSNASGSQSQRSKCTRPGITGSFLNNSFLKRQDKSIMKPPQKEGFTETQQLQDEPTKMFYL
;
A
#
# COMPACT_ATOMS: atom_id res chain seq x y z
N MET A 1 -25.89 75.32 0.51
CA MET A 1 -25.64 74.47 1.70
C MET A 1 -26.71 73.40 1.91
N ILE A 2 -28.00 73.73 1.97
CA ILE A 2 -29.09 72.76 2.25
C ILE A 2 -29.16 71.62 1.20
N TYR A 3 -29.01 71.92 -0.08
CA TYR A 3 -29.00 70.90 -1.15
C TYR A 3 -27.80 69.94 -1.09
N ILE A 4 -26.65 70.40 -0.59
CA ILE A 4 -25.46 69.54 -0.40
C ILE A 4 -25.70 68.58 0.77
N LEU A 5 -26.39 69.03 1.83
CA LEU A 5 -26.77 68.18 2.95
C LEU A 5 -27.77 67.09 2.51
N TYR A 6 -28.76 67.43 1.68
CA TYR A 6 -29.68 66.44 1.11
C TYR A 6 -28.98 65.45 0.18
N LEU A 7 -28.03 65.90 -0.64
CA LEU A 7 -27.23 65.01 -1.49
C LEU A 7 -26.38 64.04 -0.66
N LEU A 8 -25.75 64.52 0.42
CA LEU A 8 -24.96 63.67 1.33
C LEU A 8 -25.83 62.67 2.10
N LEU A 9 -27.03 63.06 2.52
CA LEU A 9 -28.02 62.16 3.14
C LEU A 9 -28.56 61.12 2.15
N PHE A 10 -28.77 61.51 0.89
CA PHE A 10 -29.20 60.59 -0.16
C PHE A 10 -28.11 59.57 -0.53
N ILE A 11 -26.86 60.02 -0.62
CA ILE A 11 -25.70 59.15 -0.84
C ILE A 11 -25.50 58.21 0.37
N SER A 12 -25.64 58.69 1.61
CA SER A 12 -25.52 57.81 2.78
C SER A 12 -26.63 56.76 2.85
N LEU A 13 -27.87 57.13 2.47
CA LEU A 13 -29.00 56.20 2.36
C LEU A 13 -28.75 55.15 1.26
N LEU A 14 -28.24 55.56 0.10
CA LEU A 14 -27.84 54.66 -0.98
C LEU A 14 -26.74 53.68 -0.54
N VAL A 15 -25.72 54.15 0.18
CA VAL A 15 -24.64 53.29 0.71
C VAL A 15 -25.16 52.30 1.75
N VAL A 16 -26.11 52.70 2.61
CA VAL A 16 -26.74 51.78 3.58
C VAL A 16 -27.63 50.76 2.88
N LEU A 17 -28.37 51.15 1.85
CA LEU A 17 -29.18 50.25 1.02
C LEU A 17 -28.28 49.27 0.26
N GLN A 18 -27.17 49.73 -0.33
CA GLN A 18 -26.20 48.88 -1.02
C GLN A 18 -25.53 47.90 -0.05
N ARG A 19 -25.13 48.35 1.15
CA ARG A 19 -24.54 47.47 2.18
C ARG A 19 -25.53 46.41 2.70
N LYS A 20 -26.81 46.77 2.88
CA LYS A 20 -27.86 45.79 3.24
C LYS A 20 -28.17 44.81 2.10
N PHE A 21 -28.10 45.26 0.84
CA PHE A 21 -28.27 44.37 -0.33
C PHE A 21 -27.07 43.43 -0.51
N ILE A 22 -25.85 43.91 -0.25
CA ILE A 22 -24.62 43.10 -0.24
C ILE A 22 -24.67 42.08 0.92
N SER A 23 -25.12 42.47 2.12
CA SER A 23 -25.27 41.52 3.22
C SER A 23 -26.40 40.52 2.96
N PHE A 24 -27.48 40.92 2.29
CA PHE A 24 -28.57 40.03 1.89
C PHE A 24 -28.13 39.04 0.80
N ASN A 25 -27.33 39.49 -0.19
CA ASN A 25 -26.71 38.60 -1.16
C ASN A 25 -25.68 37.68 -0.51
N GLN A 26 -24.91 38.15 0.47
CA GLN A 26 -24.01 37.28 1.25
C GLN A 26 -24.77 36.25 2.08
N VAL A 27 -25.92 36.61 2.63
CA VAL A 27 -26.84 35.70 3.34
C VAL A 27 -27.50 34.73 2.37
N ILE A 28 -27.87 35.15 1.16
CA ILE A 28 -28.39 34.25 0.11
C ILE A 28 -27.29 33.33 -0.41
N THR A 29 -26.05 33.80 -0.60
CA THR A 29 -24.94 32.93 -1.00
C THR A 29 -24.58 31.97 0.12
N THR A 30 -24.52 32.40 1.39
CA THR A 30 -24.33 31.45 2.51
C THR A 30 -25.51 30.51 2.67
N LEU A 31 -26.76 30.94 2.51
CA LEU A 31 -27.93 30.05 2.53
C LEU A 31 -27.94 29.09 1.34
N SER A 32 -27.52 29.56 0.16
CA SER A 32 -27.33 28.77 -1.07
C SER A 32 -26.20 27.76 -0.93
N ASP A 33 -25.10 28.14 -0.30
CA ASP A 33 -23.95 27.26 0.00
C ASP A 33 -24.32 26.25 1.10
N ILE A 34 -25.15 26.65 2.07
CA ILE A 34 -25.68 25.76 3.11
C ILE A 34 -26.71 24.78 2.52
N THR A 35 -27.56 25.22 1.58
CA THR A 35 -28.53 24.33 0.90
C THR A 35 -27.89 23.46 -0.18
N SER A 36 -26.84 23.93 -0.87
CA SER A 36 -26.06 23.13 -1.83
C SER A 36 -25.26 22.03 -1.12
N LYS A 37 -24.59 22.35 0.00
CA LYS A 37 -23.88 21.36 0.83
C LYS A 37 -24.80 20.30 1.44
N ARG A 38 -26.03 20.66 1.83
CA ARG A 38 -27.03 19.67 2.28
C ARG A 38 -27.44 18.67 1.19
N ASN A 39 -27.29 19.03 -0.08
CA ASN A 39 -27.68 18.20 -1.23
C ASN A 39 -26.49 17.56 -1.97
N ALA A 40 -25.25 17.83 -1.60
CA ALA A 40 -24.07 17.12 -2.10
C ALA A 40 -23.80 15.86 -1.27
N LEU A 41 -23.01 14.90 -1.75
CA LEU A 41 -22.36 13.88 -0.90
C LEU A 41 -20.88 14.25 -0.86
N GLU A 42 -20.35 14.47 0.33
CA GLU A 42 -18.94 14.74 0.57
C GLU A 42 -18.24 13.46 1.05
N HIS A 43 -16.91 13.41 0.96
CA HIS A 43 -16.10 12.31 1.49
C HIS A 43 -16.43 12.05 2.97
N GLU A 44 -16.58 13.12 3.76
CA GLU A 44 -16.90 13.06 5.19
C GLU A 44 -18.25 12.37 5.49
N ASP A 45 -19.24 12.49 4.60
CA ASP A 45 -20.52 11.80 4.77
C ASP A 45 -20.35 10.27 4.69
N LEU A 46 -19.43 9.81 3.84
CA LEU A 46 -19.11 8.39 3.73
C LEU A 46 -18.35 7.94 4.98
N LEU A 47 -17.33 8.69 5.43
CA LEU A 47 -16.58 8.40 6.67
C LEU A 47 -17.52 8.29 7.88
N THR A 48 -18.42 9.26 8.07
CA THR A 48 -19.45 9.22 9.12
C THR A 48 -20.32 7.96 9.03
N LEU A 49 -20.58 7.46 7.82
CA LEU A 49 -21.35 6.23 7.63
C LEU A 49 -20.54 4.98 7.95
N PHE A 50 -19.24 4.96 7.63
CA PHE A 50 -18.32 3.90 8.03
C PHE A 50 -18.23 3.78 9.56
N ASP A 51 -18.01 4.91 10.25
CA ASP A 51 -17.98 4.99 11.72
C ASP A 51 -19.25 4.41 12.35
N LYS A 52 -20.42 4.80 11.84
CA LYS A 52 -21.71 4.32 12.34
C LYS A 52 -21.91 2.81 12.19
N PHE A 53 -21.17 2.17 11.30
CA PHE A 53 -21.21 0.73 11.09
C PHE A 53 -19.98 0.00 11.64
N ASN A 54 -19.12 0.70 12.39
CA ASN A 54 -17.89 0.17 12.97
C ASN A 54 -16.98 -0.47 11.93
N TYR A 55 -16.92 0.09 10.73
CA TYR A 55 -15.92 -0.32 9.76
C TYR A 55 -14.60 0.39 10.07
N GLU A 56 -13.52 -0.38 10.17
CA GLU A 56 -12.18 0.18 10.31
C GLU A 56 -11.78 0.84 8.99
N HIS A 57 -11.32 2.09 9.09
CA HIS A 57 -10.75 2.87 8.01
C HIS A 57 -9.65 3.78 8.56
N ASP A 58 -8.67 4.11 7.72
CA ASP A 58 -7.72 5.18 7.99
C ASP A 58 -8.37 6.55 7.74
N ASP A 59 -7.60 7.64 7.80
CA ASP A 59 -8.10 9.01 7.57
C ASP A 59 -8.66 9.25 6.15
N GLY A 60 -8.71 8.23 5.28
CA GLY A 60 -9.37 8.27 3.98
C GLY A 60 -9.70 6.88 3.41
N VAL A 61 -10.63 6.84 2.46
CA VAL A 61 -11.07 5.61 1.76
C VAL A 61 -10.94 5.70 0.23
N CYS A 62 -10.10 6.59 -0.27
CA CYS A 62 -10.01 6.91 -1.70
C CYS A 62 -9.58 5.73 -2.58
N HIS A 63 -8.64 4.90 -2.10
CA HIS A 63 -8.15 3.73 -2.82
C HIS A 63 -9.26 2.67 -2.94
N GLY A 64 -9.84 2.27 -1.81
CA GLY A 64 -10.90 1.27 -1.79
C GLY A 64 -12.16 1.72 -2.53
N PHE A 65 -12.51 3.00 -2.43
CA PHE A 65 -13.60 3.61 -3.19
C PHE A 65 -13.36 3.52 -4.70
N THR A 66 -12.17 3.93 -5.15
CA THR A 66 -11.80 3.93 -6.56
C THR A 66 -11.70 2.51 -7.12
N LEU A 67 -11.15 1.55 -6.37
CA LEU A 67 -11.15 0.14 -6.80
C LEU A 67 -12.58 -0.40 -6.94
N THR A 68 -13.45 -0.13 -5.97
CA THR A 68 -14.85 -0.58 -6.02
C THR A 68 -15.58 0.01 -7.22
N TRP A 69 -15.35 1.29 -7.54
CA TRP A 69 -15.85 1.92 -8.76
C TRP A 69 -15.27 1.27 -10.02
N ALA A 70 -13.94 1.11 -10.08
CA ALA A 70 -13.23 0.60 -11.24
C ALA A 70 -13.67 -0.82 -11.61
N GLN A 71 -13.99 -1.65 -10.61
CA GLN A 71 -14.55 -2.98 -10.83
C GLN A 71 -15.88 -2.94 -11.58
N GLU A 72 -16.83 -2.11 -11.14
CA GLU A 72 -18.13 -2.01 -11.81
C GLU A 72 -18.03 -1.30 -13.16
N ALA A 73 -17.17 -0.29 -13.27
CA ALA A 73 -16.88 0.41 -14.52
C ALA A 73 -16.24 -0.52 -15.56
N ALA A 74 -15.32 -1.40 -15.15
CA ALA A 74 -14.71 -2.40 -16.02
C ALA A 74 -15.69 -3.49 -16.48
N LEU A 75 -16.79 -3.68 -15.75
CA LEU A 75 -17.88 -4.59 -16.08
C LEU A 75 -19.00 -3.93 -16.89
N GLY A 76 -18.99 -2.61 -17.05
CA GLY A 76 -20.05 -1.85 -17.74
C GLY A 76 -21.33 -1.72 -16.92
N VAL A 77 -21.24 -1.84 -15.59
CA VAL A 77 -22.39 -1.77 -14.66
C VAL A 77 -22.23 -0.66 -13.61
N GLU A 78 -21.38 0.33 -13.88
CA GLU A 78 -21.09 1.47 -12.98
C GLU A 78 -22.32 2.27 -12.55
N HIS A 79 -23.43 2.22 -13.29
CA HIS A 79 -24.69 2.81 -12.86
C HIS A 79 -25.18 2.27 -11.50
N GLN A 80 -24.82 1.03 -11.14
CA GLN A 80 -25.15 0.45 -9.84
C GLN A 80 -24.38 1.16 -8.71
N PHE A 81 -23.10 1.45 -8.93
CA PHE A 81 -22.28 2.29 -8.05
C PHE A 81 -22.94 3.64 -7.81
N TYR A 82 -23.33 4.33 -8.89
CA TYR A 82 -23.95 5.65 -8.80
C TYR A 82 -25.30 5.63 -8.10
N ASN A 83 -26.11 4.58 -8.32
CA ASN A 83 -27.38 4.42 -7.62
C ASN A 83 -27.21 4.28 -6.11
N ARG A 84 -26.14 3.62 -5.64
CA ARG A 84 -25.84 3.50 -4.21
C ARG A 84 -25.40 4.84 -3.63
N LEU A 85 -24.53 5.59 -4.31
CA LEU A 85 -24.16 6.95 -3.89
C LEU A 85 -25.36 7.89 -3.83
N ASN A 86 -26.23 7.86 -4.84
CA ASN A 86 -27.45 8.68 -4.87
C ASN A 86 -28.44 8.31 -3.76
N LEU A 87 -28.50 7.03 -3.38
CA LEU A 87 -29.31 6.59 -2.23
C LEU A 87 -28.72 7.12 -0.92
N ILE A 88 -27.40 7.04 -0.74
CA ILE A 88 -26.70 7.57 0.43
C ILE A 88 -26.95 9.09 0.52
N LYS A 89 -26.67 9.84 -0.56
CA LYS A 89 -26.93 11.28 -0.67
C LYS A 89 -28.36 11.64 -0.28
N LYS A 90 -29.35 10.89 -0.76
CA LYS A 90 -30.77 11.20 -0.51
C LYS A 90 -31.22 10.86 0.91
N GLU A 91 -30.64 9.84 1.52
CA GLU A 91 -31.13 9.28 2.79
C GLU A 91 -30.14 9.42 3.96
N LYS A 92 -29.05 10.19 3.83
CA LYS A 92 -27.94 10.31 4.80
C LYS A 92 -28.34 10.24 6.27
N GLU A 93 -29.32 11.05 6.67
CA GLU A 93 -29.77 11.16 8.08
C GLU A 93 -30.53 9.92 8.54
N THR A 94 -31.35 9.33 7.67
CA THR A 94 -32.27 8.22 8.01
C THR A 94 -31.69 6.84 7.71
N LEU A 95 -30.67 6.77 6.87
CA LEU A 95 -30.09 5.54 6.35
C LEU A 95 -29.51 4.64 7.46
N PRO A 96 -28.74 5.16 8.45
CA PRO A 96 -28.24 4.34 9.56
C PRO A 96 -29.35 3.62 10.32
N THR A 97 -30.39 4.36 10.74
CA THR A 97 -31.54 3.80 11.45
C THR A 97 -32.30 2.81 10.57
N SER A 98 -32.55 3.15 9.30
CA SER A 98 -33.22 2.23 8.37
C SER A 98 -32.45 0.93 8.20
N LEU A 99 -31.13 0.97 8.14
CA LEU A 99 -30.25 -0.20 8.00
C LEU A 99 -30.24 -1.06 9.28
N GLN A 100 -30.32 -0.44 10.45
CA GLN A 100 -30.50 -1.15 11.72
C GLN A 100 -31.83 -1.91 11.74
N THR A 101 -32.94 -1.25 11.38
CA THR A 101 -34.26 -1.91 11.28
C THR A 101 -34.25 -3.06 10.27
N ILE A 102 -33.60 -2.89 9.12
CA ILE A 102 -33.44 -3.96 8.13
C ILE A 102 -32.67 -5.14 8.73
N THR A 103 -31.61 -4.86 9.49
CA THR A 103 -30.81 -5.90 10.16
C THR A 103 -31.65 -6.68 11.17
N GLU A 104 -32.50 -6.02 11.96
CA GLU A 104 -33.43 -6.65 12.90
C GLU A 104 -34.50 -7.50 12.19
N LYS A 105 -35.02 -7.02 11.06
CA LYS A 105 -35.92 -7.79 10.20
C LYS A 105 -35.27 -9.07 9.65
N ILE A 106 -34.03 -8.97 9.18
CA ILE A 106 -33.26 -10.14 8.72
C ILE A 106 -33.05 -11.13 9.87
N LYS A 107 -32.63 -10.65 11.06
CA LYS A 107 -32.45 -11.49 12.26
C LYS A 107 -33.74 -12.20 12.69
N SER A 108 -34.89 -11.57 12.50
CA SER A 108 -36.21 -12.14 12.78
C SER A 108 -36.82 -12.92 11.61
N SER A 109 -36.03 -13.22 10.56
CA SER A 109 -36.46 -13.96 9.36
C SER A 109 -37.65 -13.34 8.62
N GLN A 110 -37.83 -12.02 8.72
CA GLN A 110 -38.84 -11.29 7.98
C GLN A 110 -38.40 -11.02 6.54
N THR A 111 -39.35 -11.03 5.60
CA THR A 111 -39.08 -10.72 4.20
C THR A 111 -38.88 -9.22 3.99
N LEU A 112 -37.80 -8.84 3.33
CA LEU A 112 -37.54 -7.44 2.96
C LEU A 112 -38.33 -7.04 1.70
N SER A 113 -38.93 -5.85 1.75
CA SER A 113 -39.51 -5.17 0.59
C SER A 113 -38.42 -4.81 -0.43
N SER A 114 -38.80 -4.52 -1.68
CA SER A 114 -37.86 -4.11 -2.73
C SER A 114 -37.06 -2.85 -2.36
N LYS A 115 -37.66 -1.92 -1.60
CA LYS A 115 -36.97 -0.71 -1.12
C LYS A 115 -35.94 -1.04 -0.05
N GLU A 116 -36.28 -1.92 0.88
CA GLU A 116 -35.37 -2.38 1.94
C GLU A 116 -34.22 -3.20 1.37
N ARG A 117 -34.45 -4.04 0.36
CA ARG A 117 -33.38 -4.77 -0.33
C ARG A 117 -32.36 -3.81 -0.95
N LYS A 118 -32.81 -2.78 -1.67
CA LYS A 118 -31.93 -1.75 -2.25
C LYS A 118 -31.11 -1.02 -1.19
N ARG A 119 -31.70 -0.69 -0.05
CA ARG A 119 -30.95 -0.09 1.08
C ARG A 119 -29.94 -1.06 1.66
N ASN A 120 -30.30 -2.33 1.79
CA ASN A 120 -29.43 -3.37 2.32
C ASN A 120 -28.17 -3.59 1.47
N GLU A 121 -28.15 -3.16 0.21
CA GLU A 121 -26.94 -3.16 -0.65
C GLU A 121 -25.87 -2.16 -0.19
N ILE A 122 -26.22 -1.17 0.65
CA ILE A 122 -25.24 -0.18 1.12
C ILE A 122 -24.23 -0.79 2.08
N LYS A 123 -24.62 -1.73 2.95
CA LYS A 123 -23.68 -2.36 3.88
C LYS A 123 -22.57 -3.14 3.14
N PRO A 124 -22.89 -4.09 2.24
CA PRO A 124 -21.86 -4.76 1.44
C PRO A 124 -21.04 -3.82 0.55
N PHE A 125 -21.63 -2.69 0.13
CA PHE A 125 -20.94 -1.67 -0.65
C PHE A 125 -19.87 -0.95 0.16
N LEU A 126 -20.19 -0.52 1.40
CA LEU A 126 -19.22 0.07 2.30
C LEU A 126 -18.14 -0.97 2.71
N GLU A 127 -18.56 -2.17 3.07
CA GLU A 127 -17.62 -3.24 3.41
C GLU A 127 -16.64 -3.55 2.27
N ALA A 128 -17.10 -3.58 1.02
CA ALA A 128 -16.23 -3.72 -0.15
C ALA A 128 -15.19 -2.60 -0.27
N ILE A 129 -15.55 -1.36 0.08
CA ILE A 129 -14.61 -0.23 0.09
C ILE A 129 -13.55 -0.44 1.18
N CYS A 130 -13.93 -0.80 2.40
CA CYS A 130 -12.98 -1.05 3.49
C CYS A 130 -12.06 -2.24 3.21
N LEU A 131 -12.61 -3.35 2.71
CA LEU A 131 -11.86 -4.53 2.30
C LEU A 131 -10.79 -4.20 1.25
N ALA A 132 -11.02 -3.18 0.44
CA ALA A 132 -10.11 -2.74 -0.61
C ALA A 132 -9.15 -1.66 -0.13
N GLN A 133 -9.55 -0.81 0.82
CA GLN A 133 -8.74 0.26 1.38
C GLN A 133 -7.67 -0.27 2.33
N SER A 134 -8.05 -1.11 3.30
CA SER A 134 -7.15 -1.58 4.36
C SER A 134 -7.22 -3.11 4.45
N PRO A 135 -6.84 -3.84 3.38
CA PRO A 135 -7.05 -5.29 3.34
C PRO A 135 -6.27 -6.06 4.41
N ASP A 136 -5.23 -5.46 4.99
CA ASP A 136 -4.41 -6.03 6.04
C ASP A 136 -5.11 -6.09 7.40
N ASP A 137 -6.02 -5.15 7.69
CA ASP A 137 -6.94 -5.22 8.84
C ASP A 137 -7.92 -6.41 8.72
N TYR A 138 -8.21 -6.81 7.48
CA TYR A 138 -9.13 -7.91 7.16
C TYR A 138 -8.42 -9.21 6.77
N SER A 139 -7.22 -9.45 7.29
CA SER A 139 -6.42 -10.66 7.00
C SER A 139 -7.17 -11.99 7.23
N GLU A 140 -8.17 -12.01 8.12
CA GLU A 140 -9.05 -13.17 8.33
C GLU A 140 -9.93 -13.49 7.12
N ILE A 141 -10.45 -12.45 6.47
CA ILE A 141 -11.31 -12.55 5.29
C ILE A 141 -10.49 -13.00 4.09
N TYR A 142 -9.25 -12.49 3.96
CA TYR A 142 -8.33 -12.88 2.89
C TYR A 142 -7.62 -14.21 3.13
N ALA A 143 -7.65 -14.73 4.36
CA ALA A 143 -6.89 -15.90 4.82
C ALA A 143 -5.36 -15.80 4.61
N GLN A 144 -4.86 -14.60 4.36
CA GLN A 144 -3.45 -14.26 4.20
C GLN A 144 -3.29 -12.74 4.35
N THR A 145 -2.10 -12.28 4.72
CA THR A 145 -1.76 -10.86 4.66
C THR A 145 -1.60 -10.46 3.19
N ILE A 146 -2.37 -9.46 2.75
CA ILE A 146 -2.20 -8.83 1.44
C ILE A 146 -2.04 -7.32 1.63
N GLN A 147 -1.65 -6.63 0.57
CA GLN A 147 -1.53 -5.18 0.53
C GLN A 147 -2.52 -4.59 -0.47
N GLN A 148 -2.80 -3.29 -0.41
CA GLN A 148 -3.64 -2.58 -1.40
C GLN A 148 -3.20 -2.82 -2.85
N SER A 149 -1.89 -2.95 -3.08
CA SER A 149 -1.33 -3.21 -4.40
C SER A 149 -1.67 -4.61 -4.95
N ASP A 150 -2.19 -5.54 -4.13
CA ASP A 150 -2.65 -6.87 -4.56
C ASP A 150 -4.08 -6.83 -5.14
N THR A 151 -4.29 -5.89 -6.06
CA THR A 151 -5.58 -5.52 -6.66
C THR A 151 -6.39 -6.71 -7.20
N ASP A 152 -5.77 -7.68 -7.86
CA ASP A 152 -6.46 -8.87 -8.39
C ASP A 152 -7.09 -9.74 -7.30
N ILE A 153 -6.45 -9.83 -6.13
CA ILE A 153 -6.97 -10.57 -4.97
C ILE A 153 -8.14 -9.80 -4.36
N ILE A 154 -7.98 -8.49 -4.22
CA ILE A 154 -9.00 -7.57 -3.73
C ILE A 154 -10.25 -7.63 -4.63
N TYR A 155 -10.12 -7.53 -5.95
CA TYR A 155 -11.25 -7.62 -6.88
C TYR A 155 -12.02 -8.92 -6.77
N LYS A 156 -11.31 -10.04 -6.61
CA LYS A 156 -11.94 -11.34 -6.39
C LYS A 156 -12.74 -11.34 -5.09
N MET A 157 -12.24 -10.72 -4.03
CA MET A 157 -12.92 -10.62 -2.74
C MET A 157 -14.15 -9.71 -2.80
N ILE A 158 -14.00 -8.48 -3.30
CA ILE A 158 -15.13 -7.54 -3.51
C ILE A 158 -16.23 -8.22 -4.33
N GLN A 159 -15.88 -8.95 -5.38
CA GLN A 159 -16.86 -9.66 -6.21
C GLN A 159 -17.67 -10.70 -5.42
N LEU A 160 -16.99 -11.52 -4.61
CA LEU A 160 -17.63 -12.52 -3.76
C LEU A 160 -18.56 -11.83 -2.75
N HIS A 161 -18.08 -10.74 -2.15
CA HIS A 161 -18.82 -9.98 -1.15
C HIS A 161 -20.08 -9.30 -1.73
N LEU A 162 -20.00 -8.76 -2.95
CA LEU A 162 -21.14 -8.17 -3.66
C LEU A 162 -22.07 -9.22 -4.33
N GLY A 163 -21.79 -10.53 -4.20
CA GLY A 163 -22.66 -11.60 -4.68
C GLY A 163 -22.77 -11.74 -6.21
N LYS A 164 -21.78 -11.27 -6.98
CA LYS A 164 -21.84 -11.25 -8.46
C LYS A 164 -21.09 -12.44 -9.09
N ALA A 165 -21.81 -13.48 -9.48
CA ALA A 165 -21.22 -14.79 -9.82
C ALA A 165 -20.65 -14.98 -11.25
N GLN A 166 -20.75 -14.03 -12.18
CA GLN A 166 -20.55 -14.36 -13.61
C GLN A 166 -19.42 -13.65 -14.37
N ASN A 167 -18.84 -12.54 -13.88
CA ASN A 167 -17.78 -11.83 -14.59
C ASN A 167 -16.73 -11.25 -13.64
N THR A 168 -15.52 -11.80 -13.67
CA THR A 168 -14.35 -11.28 -12.92
C THR A 168 -13.63 -10.21 -13.74
N VAL A 169 -13.15 -9.17 -13.06
CA VAL A 169 -12.18 -8.21 -13.60
C VAL A 169 -10.77 -8.61 -13.16
N LYS A 170 -9.77 -8.03 -13.81
CA LYS A 170 -8.37 -8.09 -13.37
C LYS A 170 -7.63 -6.84 -13.81
N ASN A 171 -6.51 -6.57 -13.17
CA ASN A 171 -5.50 -5.65 -13.69
C ASN A 171 -4.82 -6.27 -14.92
N LEU A 172 -5.06 -5.72 -16.10
CA LEU A 172 -4.48 -6.22 -17.35
C LEU A 172 -3.00 -5.84 -17.50
N PHE A 173 -2.64 -4.68 -16.96
CA PHE A 173 -1.34 -4.06 -17.09
C PHE A 173 -1.21 -2.97 -16.03
N GLY A 174 -0.05 -2.86 -15.38
CA GLY A 174 0.28 -1.78 -14.46
C GLY A 174 1.48 -1.02 -14.98
N LYS A 175 1.50 0.30 -14.83
CA LYS A 175 2.63 1.15 -15.24
C LYS A 175 2.90 2.24 -14.23
N THR A 176 4.11 2.25 -13.68
CA THR A 176 4.62 3.38 -12.90
C THR A 176 5.22 4.43 -13.83
N ILE A 177 4.80 5.68 -13.65
CA ILE A 177 5.18 6.82 -14.47
C ILE A 177 5.63 7.95 -13.56
N SER A 178 6.70 8.63 -13.95
CA SER A 178 7.17 9.87 -13.37
C SER A 178 6.91 11.00 -14.36
N VAL A 179 6.21 12.05 -13.95
CA VAL A 179 5.93 13.24 -14.76
C VAL A 179 6.47 14.50 -14.07
N ALA A 180 7.25 15.27 -14.80
CA ALA A 180 7.82 16.53 -14.32
C ALA A 180 6.93 17.75 -14.60
N SER A 181 5.93 17.60 -15.48
CA SER A 181 5.09 18.73 -15.89
C SER A 181 3.69 18.32 -16.40
N PRO A 182 2.71 19.23 -16.35
CA PRO A 182 1.40 19.01 -16.98
C PRO A 182 1.46 18.75 -18.49
N LYS A 183 2.54 19.15 -19.17
CA LYS A 183 2.74 18.89 -20.60
C LYS A 183 2.96 17.39 -20.86
N GLU A 184 3.74 16.73 -20.03
CA GLU A 184 3.97 15.28 -20.11
C GLU A 184 2.69 14.50 -19.82
N MET A 185 1.94 14.94 -18.80
CA MET A 185 0.62 14.37 -18.49
C MET A 185 -0.37 14.51 -19.65
N ARG A 186 -0.39 15.67 -20.35
CA ARG A 186 -1.15 15.81 -21.61
C ARG A 186 -0.73 14.81 -22.66
N GLY A 187 0.57 14.63 -22.88
CA GLY A 187 1.09 13.60 -23.78
C GLY A 187 0.55 12.21 -23.42
N PHE A 188 0.60 11.85 -22.13
CA PHE A 188 0.07 10.60 -21.60
C PHE A 188 -1.41 10.41 -21.89
N MET A 189 -2.24 11.41 -21.57
CA MET A 189 -3.68 11.34 -21.82
C MET A 189 -4.02 11.24 -23.32
N HIS A 190 -3.26 11.91 -24.19
CA HIS A 190 -3.42 11.77 -25.65
C HIS A 190 -3.09 10.36 -26.13
N GLN A 191 -2.00 9.75 -25.65
CA GLN A 191 -1.66 8.36 -26.00
C GLN A 191 -2.69 7.37 -25.46
N LEU A 192 -3.16 7.54 -24.23
CA LEU A 192 -4.23 6.71 -23.68
C LEU A 192 -5.52 6.83 -24.49
N ASN A 193 -5.88 8.04 -24.93
CA ASN A 193 -7.06 8.21 -25.77
C ASN A 193 -6.94 7.41 -27.08
N ASN A 194 -5.76 7.32 -27.68
CA ASN A 194 -5.55 6.54 -28.91
C ASN A 194 -5.54 5.03 -28.64
N LEU A 195 -4.95 4.62 -27.51
CA LEU A 195 -4.75 3.22 -27.16
C LEU A 195 -6.05 2.53 -26.69
N LEU A 196 -6.89 3.26 -25.95
CA LEU A 196 -8.10 2.71 -25.35
C LEU A 196 -9.31 2.87 -26.27
N ALA A 197 -10.06 1.78 -26.43
CA ALA A 197 -11.35 1.76 -27.12
C ALA A 197 -12.50 1.59 -26.12
N ILE A 198 -13.59 2.35 -26.28
CA ILE A 198 -14.76 2.33 -25.38
C ILE A 198 -15.32 0.91 -25.21
N LYS A 199 -15.38 0.14 -26.30
CA LYS A 199 -15.88 -1.25 -26.32
C LYS A 199 -15.15 -2.18 -25.35
N ASN A 200 -13.91 -1.86 -24.98
CA ASN A 200 -13.10 -2.70 -24.11
C ASN A 200 -13.40 -2.49 -22.62
N GLN A 201 -14.16 -1.44 -22.27
CA GLN A 201 -14.58 -1.12 -20.89
C GLN A 201 -13.38 -1.13 -19.93
N VAL A 202 -12.37 -0.29 -20.21
CA VAL A 202 -11.16 -0.19 -19.38
C VAL A 202 -11.35 0.93 -18.37
N ALA A 203 -11.37 0.57 -17.09
CA ALA A 203 -11.22 1.53 -16.00
C ALA A 203 -9.74 1.69 -15.70
N VAL A 204 -9.25 2.92 -15.69
CA VAL A 204 -7.88 3.26 -15.32
C VAL A 204 -7.93 3.77 -13.89
N VAL A 205 -7.19 3.12 -13.00
CA VAL A 205 -7.00 3.55 -11.61
C VAL A 205 -5.60 4.11 -11.53
N CYS A 206 -5.45 5.37 -11.17
CA CYS A 206 -4.14 5.98 -10.98
C CYS A 206 -3.99 6.41 -9.52
N SER A 207 -2.90 5.94 -8.91
CA SER A 207 -2.59 6.13 -7.50
C SER A 207 -1.26 6.86 -7.36
N SER A 208 -1.28 7.94 -6.58
CA SER A 208 -0.10 8.54 -5.98
C SER A 208 0.03 8.03 -4.53
N GLU A 209 0.87 8.68 -3.72
CA GLU A 209 0.96 8.40 -2.28
C GLU A 209 0.00 9.23 -1.43
N GLU A 210 -0.59 10.27 -2.00
CA GLU A 210 -1.57 11.12 -1.31
C GLU A 210 -3.00 10.67 -1.65
N HIS A 211 -3.22 10.18 -2.89
CA HIS A 211 -4.57 9.94 -3.37
C HIS A 211 -4.66 8.90 -4.49
N THR A 212 -5.84 8.30 -4.63
CA THR A 212 -6.18 7.40 -5.73
C THR A 212 -7.44 7.90 -6.43
N VAL A 213 -7.36 8.01 -7.76
CA VAL A 213 -8.47 8.46 -8.62
C VAL A 213 -8.72 7.50 -9.78
N GLY A 214 -9.92 7.57 -10.34
CA GLY A 214 -10.37 6.68 -11.40
C GLY A 214 -10.82 7.43 -12.65
N PHE A 215 -10.51 6.92 -13.83
CA PHE A 215 -11.13 7.40 -15.06
C PHE A 215 -11.32 6.32 -16.12
N LYS A 216 -12.28 6.53 -17.02
CA LYS A 216 -12.65 5.57 -18.06
C LYS A 216 -13.02 6.31 -19.34
N LYS A 217 -12.55 5.81 -20.48
CA LYS A 217 -12.86 6.43 -21.77
C LYS A 217 -14.36 6.38 -22.05
N HIS A 218 -14.92 7.53 -22.41
CA HIS A 218 -16.32 7.75 -22.72
C HIS A 218 -16.48 8.20 -24.19
N LYS A 219 -17.72 8.38 -24.65
CA LYS A 219 -18.03 8.86 -26.01
C LYS A 219 -17.46 10.27 -26.24
N ASP A 220 -17.42 10.68 -27.51
CA ASP A 220 -17.03 12.03 -27.90
C ASP A 220 -15.61 12.44 -27.47
N ASN A 221 -14.71 11.45 -27.33
CA ASN A 221 -13.32 11.62 -26.84
C ASN A 221 -13.24 12.27 -25.44
N THR A 222 -14.25 12.01 -24.61
CA THR A 222 -14.26 12.42 -23.20
C THR A 222 -13.86 11.26 -22.28
N TRP A 223 -13.59 11.61 -21.03
CA TRP A 223 -13.26 10.71 -19.94
C TRP A 223 -14.30 10.86 -18.86
N LEU A 224 -14.88 9.75 -18.45
CA LEU A 224 -15.59 9.68 -17.19
C LEU A 224 -14.54 9.70 -16.08
N PHE A 225 -14.54 10.72 -15.24
CA PHE A 225 -13.60 10.90 -14.14
C PHE A 225 -14.32 10.78 -12.79
N MET A 226 -13.68 10.08 -11.86
CA MET A 226 -14.19 9.76 -10.53
C MET A 226 -13.15 10.12 -9.47
N ASP A 227 -13.58 10.93 -8.50
CA ASP A 227 -12.80 11.33 -7.34
C ASP A 227 -13.73 11.45 -6.13
N ILE A 228 -13.43 10.71 -5.05
CA ILE A 228 -14.24 10.72 -3.81
C ILE A 228 -14.28 12.11 -3.15
N ASN A 229 -13.24 12.93 -3.32
CA ASN A 229 -13.17 14.25 -2.71
C ASN A 229 -14.11 15.25 -3.38
N HIS A 230 -14.59 14.95 -4.60
CA HIS A 230 -15.34 15.90 -5.43
C HIS A 230 -16.62 15.31 -6.02
N LEU A 231 -17.27 14.33 -5.38
CA LEU A 231 -18.35 13.53 -5.99
C LEU A 231 -19.52 14.34 -6.59
N TYR A 232 -19.98 15.42 -5.95
CA TYR A 232 -21.19 16.14 -6.36
C TYR A 232 -20.97 17.61 -6.73
N GLU A 233 -19.71 18.07 -6.73
CA GLU A 233 -19.34 19.34 -7.38
C GLU A 233 -19.44 19.27 -8.92
N GLN A 234 -19.67 18.06 -9.46
CA GLN A 234 -19.32 17.68 -10.83
C GLN A 234 -20.52 17.56 -11.80
N SER A 235 -21.72 17.27 -11.29
CA SER A 235 -23.03 17.52 -11.91
C SER A 235 -24.07 17.02 -10.89
N GLU A 236 -25.14 17.75 -10.61
CA GLU A 236 -26.06 17.32 -9.53
C GLU A 236 -26.75 15.96 -9.82
N GLU A 237 -26.81 15.55 -11.10
CA GLU A 237 -27.46 14.31 -11.56
C GLU A 237 -26.56 13.06 -11.46
N TYR A 238 -25.25 13.18 -11.74
CA TYR A 238 -24.30 12.06 -11.75
C TYR A 238 -23.00 12.38 -11.01
N PRO A 239 -22.45 11.45 -10.20
CA PRO A 239 -21.31 11.71 -9.33
C PRO A 239 -19.94 11.62 -10.05
N TYR A 240 -19.87 12.00 -11.32
CA TYR A 240 -18.68 11.94 -12.15
C TYR A 240 -18.60 13.14 -13.10
N GLN A 241 -17.38 13.53 -13.51
CA GLN A 241 -17.19 14.51 -14.58
C GLN A 241 -17.04 13.81 -15.93
N LEU A 242 -17.50 14.47 -16.98
CA LEU A 242 -17.14 14.16 -18.36
C LEU A 242 -16.17 15.22 -18.86
N LEU A 243 -14.90 14.85 -18.96
CA LEU A 243 -13.81 15.77 -19.27
C LEU A 243 -13.12 15.38 -20.56
N THR A 244 -12.80 16.36 -21.41
CA THR A 244 -11.82 16.15 -22.47
C THR A 244 -10.43 15.87 -21.88
N SER A 245 -9.49 15.36 -22.69
CA SER A 245 -8.11 15.19 -22.21
C SER A 245 -7.47 16.50 -21.73
N GLU A 246 -7.82 17.64 -22.32
CA GLU A 246 -7.27 18.94 -21.91
C GLU A 246 -7.85 19.42 -20.57
N GLU A 247 -9.10 19.09 -20.27
CA GLU A 247 -9.76 19.42 -19.00
C GLU A 247 -9.39 18.43 -17.89
N LEU A 248 -9.18 17.15 -18.23
CA LEU A 248 -8.85 16.12 -17.24
C LEU A 248 -7.45 16.29 -16.67
N VAL A 249 -6.47 16.75 -17.46
CA VAL A 249 -5.09 16.90 -16.98
C VAL A 249 -4.95 17.83 -15.78
N PRO A 250 -5.48 19.07 -15.77
CA PRO A 250 -5.39 19.93 -14.59
C PRO A 250 -6.13 19.32 -13.38
N VAL A 251 -7.24 18.61 -13.59
CA VAL A 251 -7.96 17.93 -12.51
C VAL A 251 -7.14 16.78 -11.92
N LEU A 252 -6.56 15.90 -12.75
CA LEU A 252 -5.65 14.86 -12.29
C LEU A 252 -4.44 15.44 -11.57
N TYR A 253 -3.93 16.58 -12.04
CA TYR A 253 -2.82 17.26 -11.39
C TYR A 253 -3.24 17.79 -10.02
N GLN A 254 -4.41 18.39 -9.89
CA GLN A 254 -4.89 18.88 -8.61
C GLN A 254 -5.18 17.72 -7.63
N SER A 255 -5.85 16.67 -8.09
CA SER A 255 -6.23 15.53 -7.25
C SER A 255 -5.04 14.66 -6.83
N LEU A 256 -4.03 14.48 -7.69
CA LEU A 256 -2.86 13.64 -7.38
C LEU A 256 -1.65 14.41 -6.81
N PHE A 257 -1.66 15.75 -6.86
CA PHE A 257 -0.55 16.62 -6.42
C PHE A 257 -1.03 17.69 -5.43
N GLU A 258 -1.40 17.31 -4.21
CA GLU A 258 -1.81 18.32 -3.22
C GLU A 258 -0.62 19.22 -2.81
N THR A 259 0.61 18.69 -2.84
CA THR A 259 1.79 19.39 -2.30
C THR A 259 2.99 19.54 -3.25
N SER A 260 3.02 18.84 -4.40
CA SER A 260 4.22 18.73 -5.25
C SER A 260 4.07 19.33 -6.66
N LYS A 261 5.19 19.72 -7.28
CA LYS A 261 5.27 20.08 -8.72
C LYS A 261 5.71 18.92 -9.60
N GLN A 262 6.04 17.77 -9.03
CA GLN A 262 6.43 16.57 -9.75
C GLN A 262 5.68 15.38 -9.17
N LEU A 263 5.31 14.41 -10.01
CA LEU A 263 4.52 13.26 -9.58
C LEU A 263 5.16 11.98 -10.04
N VAL A 264 5.17 11.02 -9.12
CA VAL A 264 5.34 9.62 -9.41
C VAL A 264 4.01 8.95 -9.07
N PHE A 265 3.42 8.26 -10.04
CA PHE A 265 2.14 7.59 -9.87
C PHE A 265 2.16 6.24 -10.57
N HIS A 266 1.29 5.35 -10.12
CA HIS A 266 1.08 4.05 -10.74
C HIS A 266 -0.32 4.01 -11.35
N CYS A 267 -0.44 3.60 -12.61
CA CYS A 267 -1.74 3.34 -13.22
C CYS A 267 -1.96 1.84 -13.45
N SER A 268 -3.10 1.36 -12.98
CA SER A 268 -3.61 0.01 -13.21
C SER A 268 -4.75 0.05 -14.24
N PHE A 269 -4.69 -0.83 -15.22
CA PHE A 269 -5.66 -0.91 -16.32
C PHE A 269 -6.61 -2.09 -16.10
N ILE A 270 -7.76 -1.79 -15.53
CA ILE A 270 -8.73 -2.78 -15.06
C ILE A 270 -9.76 -3.05 -16.15
N ALA A 271 -9.94 -4.34 -16.46
CA ALA A 271 -10.94 -4.75 -17.43
C ALA A 271 -11.44 -6.16 -17.12
N LYS A 272 -12.51 -6.59 -17.81
CA LYS A 272 -12.97 -7.97 -17.77
C LYS A 272 -11.83 -8.95 -18.08
N THR A 273 -11.75 -10.05 -17.32
CA THR A 273 -10.77 -11.13 -17.54
C THR A 273 -10.85 -11.70 -18.96
N GLY A 274 -9.72 -12.22 -19.46
CA GLY A 274 -9.63 -12.85 -20.79
C GLY A 274 -9.28 -11.92 -21.96
N GLN A 275 -9.15 -10.60 -21.73
CA GLN A 275 -8.78 -9.63 -22.78
C GLN A 275 -7.29 -9.64 -23.15
N ARG A 276 -6.78 -10.76 -23.68
CA ARG A 276 -5.34 -10.94 -24.01
C ARG A 276 -4.80 -9.94 -25.03
N LYS A 277 -5.57 -9.67 -26.10
CA LYS A 277 -5.16 -8.71 -27.14
C LYS A 277 -5.02 -7.29 -26.58
N LEU A 278 -5.94 -6.88 -25.72
CA LEU A 278 -5.86 -5.59 -25.05
C LEU A 278 -4.65 -5.52 -24.11
N ALA A 279 -4.39 -6.58 -23.32
CA ALA A 279 -3.21 -6.61 -22.47
C ALA A 279 -1.91 -6.47 -23.30
N GLN A 280 -1.83 -7.10 -24.47
CA GLN A 280 -0.71 -6.92 -25.40
C GLN A 280 -0.63 -5.50 -25.98
N GLN A 281 -1.77 -4.87 -26.28
CA GLN A 281 -1.79 -3.47 -26.73
C GLN A 281 -1.30 -2.52 -25.63
N LEU A 282 -1.72 -2.75 -24.38
CA LEU A 282 -1.30 -1.93 -23.23
C LEU A 282 0.21 -1.98 -22.98
N GLN A 283 0.90 -3.08 -23.34
CA GLN A 283 2.35 -3.17 -23.26
C GLN A 283 3.09 -2.12 -24.10
N ALA A 284 2.44 -1.53 -25.12
CA ALA A 284 3.02 -0.42 -25.88
C ALA A 284 3.33 0.80 -24.98
N LEU A 285 2.72 0.92 -23.80
CA LEU A 285 3.05 1.95 -22.82
C LEU A 285 4.46 1.82 -22.26
N ASP A 286 5.08 0.63 -22.28
CA ASP A 286 6.48 0.47 -21.88
C ASP A 286 7.43 1.19 -22.87
N ASP A 287 7.10 1.15 -24.17
CA ASP A 287 7.88 1.83 -25.22
C ASP A 287 7.56 3.33 -25.30
N LEU A 288 6.31 3.73 -25.04
CA LEU A 288 5.89 5.13 -25.07
C LEU A 288 6.35 5.92 -23.84
N TYR A 289 6.44 5.24 -22.69
CA TYR A 289 6.86 5.82 -21.40
C TYR A 289 7.96 4.95 -20.75
N PRO A 290 9.15 4.89 -21.36
CA PRO A 290 10.26 4.13 -20.82
C PRO A 290 10.82 4.82 -19.56
N ALA A 291 11.53 4.06 -18.73
CA ALA A 291 12.33 4.67 -17.68
C ALA A 291 13.46 5.50 -18.30
N THR A 292 13.72 6.69 -17.77
CA THR A 292 14.79 7.59 -18.22
C THR A 292 15.64 8.06 -17.05
N PRO A 293 16.93 8.40 -17.25
CA PRO A 293 17.76 8.97 -16.20
C PRO A 293 17.15 10.21 -15.54
N GLU A 294 16.50 11.08 -16.33
CA GLU A 294 15.82 12.29 -15.86
C GLU A 294 14.59 11.94 -15.01
N GLY A 295 13.78 10.96 -15.46
CA GLY A 295 12.61 10.50 -14.71
C GLY A 295 12.98 9.88 -13.36
N MET A 296 14.17 9.27 -13.24
CA MET A 296 14.65 8.70 -11.98
C MET A 296 14.97 9.76 -10.92
N GLN A 297 15.15 11.02 -11.30
CA GLN A 297 15.39 12.12 -10.35
C GLN A 297 14.10 12.70 -9.78
N ILE A 298 12.94 12.26 -10.27
CA ILE A 298 11.63 12.71 -9.81
C ILE A 298 11.21 11.89 -8.60
N SER A 299 10.78 12.55 -7.54
CA SER A 299 10.18 11.94 -6.36
C SER A 299 8.81 12.54 -6.04
N ASN A 300 7.98 11.79 -5.33
CA ASN A 300 6.77 12.33 -4.70
C ASN A 300 7.13 13.19 -3.46
N CYS A 301 6.12 13.71 -2.77
CA CYS A 301 6.32 14.62 -1.63
C CYS A 301 6.97 13.93 -0.41
N ARG A 302 6.86 12.61 -0.28
CA ARG A 302 7.60 11.79 0.71
C ARG A 302 9.04 11.46 0.30
N GLY A 303 9.50 11.93 -0.87
CA GLY A 303 10.86 11.64 -1.36
C GLY A 303 11.03 10.26 -2.01
N TYR A 304 9.94 9.55 -2.31
CA TYR A 304 9.99 8.28 -3.02
C TYR A 304 9.95 8.48 -4.54
N GLY A 305 10.94 7.89 -5.21
CA GLY A 305 11.04 7.90 -6.68
C GLY A 305 10.29 6.74 -7.36
N PRO A 306 10.32 6.70 -8.71
CA PRO A 306 9.64 5.70 -9.52
C PRO A 306 10.04 4.25 -9.23
N LEU A 307 11.28 4.00 -8.79
CA LEU A 307 11.70 2.64 -8.43
C LEU A 307 10.89 2.09 -7.25
N ALA A 308 10.71 2.87 -6.19
CA ALA A 308 9.97 2.45 -5.00
C ALA A 308 8.50 2.13 -5.34
N LEU A 309 7.84 3.04 -6.05
CA LEU A 309 6.44 2.85 -6.47
C LEU A 309 6.27 1.68 -7.46
N ALA A 310 7.23 1.48 -8.38
CA ALA A 310 7.22 0.32 -9.28
C ALA A 310 7.39 -1.00 -8.51
N VAL A 311 8.26 -1.04 -7.50
CA VAL A 311 8.42 -2.22 -6.66
C VAL A 311 7.14 -2.52 -5.89
N GLN A 312 6.59 -1.52 -5.19
CA GLN A 312 5.36 -1.66 -4.39
C GLN A 312 4.22 -2.28 -5.21
N ASN A 313 4.03 -1.81 -6.44
CA ASN A 313 2.95 -2.23 -7.34
C ASN A 313 3.28 -3.43 -8.24
N ASP A 314 4.39 -4.16 -7.98
CA ASP A 314 4.86 -5.29 -8.81
C ASP A 314 5.02 -4.95 -10.30
N ASP A 315 5.39 -3.70 -10.64
CA ASP A 315 5.73 -3.30 -12.01
C ASP A 315 7.13 -3.80 -12.38
N ARG A 316 7.19 -5.11 -12.67
CA ARG A 316 8.44 -5.83 -12.95
C ARG A 316 9.15 -5.31 -14.19
N ASN A 317 8.43 -4.76 -15.16
CA ASN A 317 9.01 -4.26 -16.40
C ASN A 317 9.74 -2.95 -16.15
N THR A 318 9.08 -1.99 -15.48
CA THR A 318 9.70 -0.72 -15.10
C THR A 318 10.90 -0.97 -14.17
N VAL A 319 10.78 -1.85 -13.16
CA VAL A 319 11.92 -2.22 -12.30
C VAL A 319 13.08 -2.79 -13.12
N ARG A 320 12.82 -3.73 -14.03
CA ARG A 320 13.88 -4.33 -14.86
C ARG A 320 14.61 -3.27 -15.69
N GLU A 321 13.87 -2.35 -16.30
CA GLU A 321 14.44 -1.31 -17.13
C GLU A 321 15.26 -0.30 -16.31
N ILE A 322 14.75 0.11 -15.14
CA ILE A 322 15.48 0.97 -14.20
C ILE A 322 16.81 0.33 -13.78
N LEU A 323 16.80 -0.97 -13.42
CA LEU A 323 18.03 -1.69 -13.05
C LEU A 323 18.99 -1.86 -14.24
N ARG A 324 18.47 -2.05 -15.45
CA ARG A 324 19.27 -2.12 -16.69
C ARG A 324 19.99 -0.79 -16.95
N LEU A 325 19.28 0.33 -16.81
CA LEU A 325 19.86 1.67 -16.92
C LEU A 325 20.92 1.89 -15.85
N HIS A 326 20.62 1.55 -14.59
CA HIS A 326 21.55 1.70 -13.47
C HIS A 326 22.85 0.92 -13.65
N LYS A 327 22.76 -0.30 -14.23
CA LYS A 327 23.94 -1.10 -14.56
C LYS A 327 24.83 -0.42 -15.62
N SER A 328 24.24 0.36 -16.52
CA SER A 328 24.95 1.04 -17.61
C SER A 328 25.55 2.37 -17.14
N ALA A 329 24.82 3.12 -16.32
CA ALA A 329 25.25 4.35 -15.67
C ALA A 329 24.49 4.50 -14.34
N PRO A 330 25.11 5.00 -13.26
CA PRO A 330 24.46 5.12 -11.96
C PRO A 330 23.34 6.16 -11.99
N VAL A 331 22.09 5.72 -12.16
CA VAL A 331 20.88 6.59 -12.19
C VAL A 331 19.99 6.48 -10.95
N ILE A 332 20.38 5.65 -9.97
CA ILE A 332 19.60 5.37 -8.75
C ILE A 332 20.49 5.73 -7.56
N SER A 333 19.95 6.47 -6.59
CA SER A 333 20.64 6.76 -5.33
C SER A 333 20.64 5.54 -4.39
N GLN A 334 21.50 5.56 -3.37
CA GLN A 334 21.48 4.53 -2.33
C GLN A 334 20.13 4.50 -1.60
N SER A 335 19.55 5.66 -1.27
CA SER A 335 18.24 5.75 -0.61
C SER A 335 17.13 5.11 -1.45
N ALA A 336 17.13 5.30 -2.77
CA ALA A 336 16.16 4.68 -3.66
C ALA A 336 16.30 3.15 -3.72
N LEU A 337 17.53 2.61 -3.67
CA LEU A 337 17.77 1.17 -3.55
C LEU A 337 17.28 0.61 -2.21
N VAL A 338 17.51 1.33 -1.12
CA VAL A 338 17.04 0.96 0.22
C VAL A 338 15.51 0.92 0.25
N ASN A 339 14.83 1.95 -0.26
CA ASN A 339 13.38 1.99 -0.38
C ASN A 339 12.85 0.84 -1.27
N ALA A 340 13.55 0.49 -2.35
CA ALA A 340 13.19 -0.63 -3.19
C ALA A 340 13.27 -1.97 -2.44
N LEU A 341 14.30 -2.18 -1.62
CA LEU A 341 14.42 -3.37 -0.77
C LEU A 341 13.28 -3.44 0.26
N PHE A 342 12.96 -2.31 0.88
CA PHE A 342 11.85 -2.20 1.82
C PHE A 342 10.53 -2.63 1.18
N TYR A 343 10.10 -1.97 0.10
CA TYR A 343 8.84 -2.29 -0.56
C TYR A 343 8.85 -3.71 -1.14
N ALA A 344 9.99 -4.21 -1.60
CA ALA A 344 10.08 -5.58 -2.07
C ALA A 344 9.79 -6.57 -0.92
N ALA A 345 10.35 -6.32 0.26
CA ALA A 345 10.15 -7.15 1.45
C ALA A 345 8.75 -7.00 2.05
N ALA A 346 8.28 -5.76 2.23
CA ALA A 346 6.99 -5.42 2.84
C ALA A 346 5.78 -5.82 1.97
N CYS A 347 5.88 -5.69 0.64
CA CYS A 347 4.80 -6.06 -0.29
C CYS A 347 4.97 -7.46 -0.91
N ASN A 348 5.83 -8.32 -0.32
CA ASN A 348 6.04 -9.71 -0.74
C ASN A 348 6.40 -9.88 -2.23
N ARG A 349 7.21 -8.97 -2.79
CA ARG A 349 7.57 -8.93 -4.22
C ARG A 349 8.78 -9.80 -4.52
N ALA A 350 8.67 -11.11 -4.31
CA ALA A 350 9.80 -12.04 -4.38
C ALA A 350 10.54 -12.03 -5.74
N SER A 351 9.80 -11.87 -6.84
CA SER A 351 10.39 -11.78 -8.19
C SER A 351 11.27 -10.54 -8.37
N ILE A 352 10.89 -9.43 -7.73
CA ILE A 352 11.64 -8.17 -7.77
C ILE A 352 12.80 -8.23 -6.76
N MET A 353 12.59 -8.74 -5.55
CA MET A 353 13.66 -8.96 -4.57
C MET A 353 14.82 -9.79 -5.15
N ASN A 354 14.50 -10.83 -5.92
CA ASN A 354 15.51 -11.65 -6.59
C ASN A 354 16.29 -10.90 -7.68
N GLN A 355 15.72 -9.86 -8.30
CA GLN A 355 16.46 -8.98 -9.22
C GLN A 355 17.34 -7.99 -8.44
N LEU A 356 16.79 -7.36 -7.40
CA LEU A 356 17.49 -6.38 -6.56
C LEU A 356 18.75 -7.00 -5.92
N LYS A 357 18.62 -8.12 -5.21
CA LYS A 357 19.73 -8.74 -4.46
C LYS A 357 20.94 -9.22 -5.30
N ASN A 358 20.78 -9.26 -6.62
CA ASN A 358 21.83 -9.61 -7.57
C ASN A 358 22.52 -8.38 -8.19
N THR A 359 22.11 -7.18 -7.78
CA THR A 359 22.72 -5.91 -8.19
C THR A 359 23.99 -5.68 -7.35
N PRO A 360 25.17 -5.43 -7.96
CA PRO A 360 26.47 -5.40 -7.25
C PRO A 360 26.57 -4.42 -6.06
N GLN A 361 25.76 -3.36 -6.06
CA GLN A 361 25.73 -2.31 -5.01
C GLN A 361 24.83 -2.66 -3.82
N ILE A 362 24.07 -3.76 -3.89
CA ILE A 362 23.11 -4.12 -2.86
C ILE A 362 23.74 -5.08 -1.86
N ASP A 363 23.88 -4.60 -0.62
CA ASP A 363 24.00 -5.47 0.55
C ASP A 363 22.60 -5.85 1.05
N ILE A 364 22.24 -7.12 0.89
CA ILE A 364 20.93 -7.65 1.26
C ILE A 364 20.71 -7.74 2.79
N ASN A 365 21.76 -7.51 3.59
CA ASN A 365 21.67 -7.41 5.04
C ASN A 365 21.69 -5.96 5.53
N HIS A 366 21.80 -4.97 4.64
CA HIS A 366 21.75 -3.57 5.04
C HIS A 366 20.32 -3.22 5.53
N PRO A 367 20.17 -2.45 6.62
CA PRO A 367 18.89 -1.95 7.07
C PRO A 367 18.09 -1.24 5.98
N CYS A 368 16.77 -1.42 5.96
CA CYS A 368 15.93 -0.79 4.95
C CYS A 368 14.64 -0.14 5.44
N ASP A 369 14.38 -0.10 6.74
CA ASP A 369 13.33 0.73 7.31
C ASP A 369 13.88 1.65 8.42
N THR A 370 12.99 2.42 9.02
CA THR A 370 13.30 3.39 10.09
C THR A 370 13.76 2.74 11.39
N ASP A 371 13.36 1.50 11.65
CA ASP A 371 13.75 0.74 12.86
C ASP A 371 15.10 0.03 12.67
N GLU A 372 15.76 0.30 11.54
CA GLU A 372 16.94 -0.38 11.04
C GLU A 372 16.77 -1.89 10.83
N ASN A 373 15.55 -2.36 10.53
CA ASN A 373 15.32 -3.76 10.15
C ASN A 373 15.97 -4.05 8.79
N THR A 374 16.62 -5.21 8.69
CA THR A 374 17.05 -5.76 7.39
C THR A 374 15.85 -6.19 6.55
N PRO A 375 16.01 -6.44 5.24
CA PRO A 375 14.93 -6.99 4.40
C PRO A 375 14.29 -8.27 4.96
N LEU A 376 15.06 -9.12 5.66
CA LEU A 376 14.52 -10.29 6.35
C LEU A 376 13.68 -9.88 7.57
N GLY A 377 14.15 -8.92 8.37
CA GLY A 377 13.41 -8.34 9.48
C GLY A 377 12.09 -7.71 9.03
N VAL A 378 12.11 -6.93 7.96
CA VAL A 378 10.90 -6.34 7.35
C VAL A 378 9.93 -7.43 6.87
N ALA A 379 10.40 -8.46 6.18
CA ALA A 379 9.55 -9.58 5.77
C ALA A 379 8.93 -10.32 6.98
N CYS A 380 9.64 -10.40 8.10
CA CYS A 380 9.12 -10.93 9.36
C CYS A 380 8.10 -10.01 10.02
N LYS A 381 8.35 -8.70 10.03
CA LYS A 381 7.44 -7.65 10.54
C LYS A 381 6.08 -7.73 9.87
N TYR A 382 6.02 -7.98 8.56
CA TYR A 382 4.77 -8.08 7.80
C TYR A 382 4.26 -9.52 7.60
N GLY A 383 4.88 -10.52 8.23
CA GLY A 383 4.42 -11.92 8.14
C GLY A 383 4.52 -12.54 6.74
N ASN A 384 5.36 -11.98 5.86
CA ASN A 384 5.49 -12.39 4.47
C ASN A 384 6.28 -13.70 4.32
N GLU A 385 5.63 -14.84 4.58
CA GLU A 385 6.25 -16.16 4.58
C GLU A 385 7.02 -16.48 3.28
N ALA A 386 6.43 -16.16 2.13
CA ALA A 386 7.04 -16.43 0.83
C ALA A 386 8.33 -15.61 0.61
N MET A 387 8.34 -14.35 1.07
CA MET A 387 9.54 -13.51 1.07
C MET A 387 10.61 -14.04 2.03
N VAL A 388 10.23 -14.39 3.27
CA VAL A 388 11.14 -14.99 4.26
C VAL A 388 11.80 -16.24 3.67
N ARG A 389 11.02 -17.14 3.07
CA ARG A 389 11.54 -18.33 2.38
C ARG A 389 12.52 -17.97 1.25
N SER A 390 12.17 -16.99 0.42
CA SER A 390 12.99 -16.55 -0.71
C SER A 390 14.32 -15.91 -0.27
N LEU A 391 14.30 -15.15 0.83
CA LEU A 391 15.50 -14.54 1.40
C LEU A 391 16.39 -15.61 2.03
N LEU A 392 15.85 -16.47 2.91
CA LEU A 392 16.63 -17.52 3.59
C LEU A 392 17.25 -18.57 2.63
N ALA A 393 16.78 -18.67 1.39
CA ALA A 393 17.42 -19.48 0.35
C ALA A 393 18.78 -18.91 -0.11
N ASP A 394 19.07 -17.64 0.18
CA ASP A 394 20.33 -16.98 -0.13
C ASP A 394 21.31 -17.12 1.02
N LYS A 395 22.44 -17.80 0.78
CA LYS A 395 23.46 -18.09 1.81
C LYS A 395 24.14 -16.84 2.37
N ARG A 396 23.97 -15.67 1.74
CA ARG A 396 24.51 -14.39 2.21
C ARG A 396 23.69 -13.78 3.34
N ILE A 397 22.45 -14.24 3.56
CA ILE A 397 21.56 -13.68 4.57
C ILE A 397 22.08 -13.97 5.97
N ASN A 398 22.19 -12.92 6.77
CA ASN A 398 22.39 -13.01 8.20
C ASN A 398 21.03 -13.15 8.89
N VAL A 399 20.69 -14.36 9.29
CA VAL A 399 19.40 -14.68 9.94
C VAL A 399 19.22 -13.98 11.30
N ASP A 400 20.32 -13.61 11.97
CA ASP A 400 20.34 -13.01 13.30
C ASP A 400 20.77 -11.53 13.27
N ALA A 401 20.66 -10.85 12.11
CA ALA A 401 20.98 -9.43 12.01
C ALA A 401 20.10 -8.59 12.96
N GLN A 402 20.74 -7.83 13.84
CA GLN A 402 20.06 -7.03 14.85
C GLN A 402 19.75 -5.63 14.32
N ASN A 403 18.53 -5.16 14.58
CA ASN A 403 18.08 -3.80 14.25
C ASN A 403 18.51 -2.77 15.32
N ALA A 404 17.98 -1.54 15.27
CA ALA A 404 18.35 -0.46 16.20
C ALA A 404 18.10 -0.80 17.69
N GLU A 405 17.07 -1.62 17.98
CA GLU A 405 16.72 -2.10 19.31
C GLU A 405 17.39 -3.43 19.66
N ALA A 406 18.40 -3.83 18.89
CA ALA A 406 19.03 -5.13 18.96
C ALA A 406 18.06 -6.32 18.74
N MET A 407 16.90 -6.09 18.13
CA MET A 407 15.96 -7.17 17.79
C MET A 407 16.43 -7.95 16.56
N THR A 408 16.42 -9.28 16.67
CA THR A 408 16.61 -10.19 15.53
C THR A 408 15.33 -10.33 14.70
N PRO A 409 15.38 -10.81 13.44
CA PRO A 409 14.18 -11.07 12.65
C PRO A 409 13.19 -12.04 13.33
N LEU A 410 13.69 -12.98 14.13
CA LEU A 410 12.85 -13.86 14.94
C LEU A 410 12.10 -13.10 16.04
N MET A 411 12.74 -12.15 16.72
CA MET A 411 12.08 -11.28 17.72
C MET A 411 11.05 -10.36 17.06
N VAL A 412 11.40 -9.75 15.93
CA VAL A 412 10.49 -8.92 15.13
C VAL A 412 9.26 -9.72 14.72
N ALA A 413 9.45 -10.98 14.28
CA ALA A 413 8.33 -11.89 14.00
C ALA A 413 7.47 -12.14 15.24
N CYS A 414 8.05 -12.31 16.43
CA CYS A 414 7.31 -12.54 17.67
C CYS A 414 6.45 -11.34 18.08
N ALA A 415 6.94 -10.11 17.87
CA ALA A 415 6.25 -8.86 18.22
C ALA A 415 5.11 -8.50 17.23
N SER A 416 5.20 -8.98 16.00
CA SER A 416 4.25 -8.65 14.93
C SER A 416 2.88 -9.32 15.10
N SER A 417 1.81 -8.55 14.86
CA SER A 417 0.43 -9.06 14.77
C SER A 417 0.21 -9.95 13.53
N TYR A 418 0.91 -9.66 12.43
CA TYR A 418 0.76 -10.37 11.15
C TYR A 418 1.27 -11.83 11.18
N THR A 419 2.01 -12.22 12.22
CA THR A 419 2.60 -13.57 12.33
C THR A 419 1.83 -14.50 13.26
N GLN A 420 0.81 -14.01 13.98
CA GLN A 420 0.09 -14.79 15.00
C GLN A 420 -0.56 -16.07 14.46
N ARG A 421 -0.81 -16.15 13.15
CA ARG A 421 -1.39 -17.30 12.45
C ARG A 421 -0.41 -17.98 11.48
N ASN A 422 0.87 -17.65 11.57
CA ASN A 422 1.89 -18.09 10.62
C ASN A 422 2.95 -19.00 11.29
N PRO A 423 2.60 -20.27 11.60
CA PRO A 423 3.54 -21.20 12.21
C PRO A 423 4.73 -21.54 11.30
N THR A 424 4.54 -21.45 9.98
CA THR A 424 5.57 -21.80 9.01
C THR A 424 6.71 -20.79 9.04
N LEU A 425 6.42 -19.49 9.18
CA LEU A 425 7.44 -18.44 9.26
C LEU A 425 8.45 -18.69 10.40
N PHE A 426 7.97 -18.98 11.62
CA PHE A 426 8.85 -19.30 12.75
C PHE A 426 9.69 -20.56 12.51
N LYS A 427 9.07 -21.61 11.94
CA LYS A 427 9.79 -22.84 11.59
C LYS A 427 10.88 -22.60 10.56
N LEU A 428 10.64 -21.74 9.57
CA LEU A 428 11.63 -21.37 8.55
C LEU A 428 12.84 -20.68 9.17
N LEU A 429 12.63 -19.68 10.03
CA LEU A 429 13.71 -18.97 10.71
C LEU A 429 14.56 -19.91 11.57
N LEU A 430 13.92 -20.73 12.41
CA LEU A 430 14.63 -21.68 13.28
C LEU A 430 15.37 -22.75 12.47
N ALA A 431 14.79 -23.26 11.39
CA ALA A 431 15.45 -24.20 10.49
C ALA A 431 16.64 -23.57 9.75
N ALA A 432 16.61 -22.26 9.51
CA ALA A 432 17.73 -21.50 8.96
C ALA A 432 18.80 -21.14 10.00
N GLY A 433 18.64 -21.55 11.27
CA GLY A 433 19.62 -21.38 12.32
C GLY A 433 19.43 -20.14 13.19
N ALA A 434 18.26 -19.48 13.14
CA ALA A 434 17.97 -18.32 14.00
C ALA A 434 18.20 -18.64 15.49
N ASN A 435 18.99 -17.80 16.16
CA ASN A 435 19.32 -18.00 17.56
C ASN A 435 18.27 -17.38 18.49
N ALA A 436 17.32 -18.21 18.93
CA ALA A 436 16.27 -17.81 19.87
C ALA A 436 16.77 -17.48 21.30
N ALA A 437 18.08 -17.53 21.58
CA ALA A 437 18.67 -17.15 22.86
C ALA A 437 19.34 -15.77 22.85
N LEU A 438 19.45 -15.11 21.69
CA LEU A 438 19.84 -13.69 21.65
C LEU A 438 18.82 -12.84 22.41
N THR A 439 19.25 -11.66 22.83
CA THR A 439 18.43 -10.66 23.53
C THR A 439 18.46 -9.32 22.81
N ASN A 440 17.36 -8.57 22.94
CA ASN A 440 17.29 -7.17 22.54
C ASN A 440 17.96 -6.26 23.61
N LEU A 441 17.84 -4.94 23.47
CA LEU A 441 18.40 -3.98 24.45
C LEU A 441 17.76 -4.06 25.85
N ASP A 442 16.58 -4.66 25.97
CA ASP A 442 15.86 -4.89 27.23
C ASP A 442 16.15 -6.26 27.86
N ASP A 443 17.18 -6.96 27.38
CA ASP A 443 17.52 -8.33 27.77
C ASP A 443 16.39 -9.37 27.49
N GLU A 444 15.43 -9.06 26.63
CA GLU A 444 14.31 -9.93 26.27
C GLU A 444 14.71 -10.90 25.16
N THR A 445 14.47 -12.20 25.35
CA THR A 445 14.64 -13.20 24.28
C THR A 445 13.42 -13.25 23.35
N ALA A 446 13.55 -13.91 22.20
CA ALA A 446 12.40 -14.12 21.30
C ALA A 446 11.18 -14.77 21.99
N LEU A 447 11.39 -15.62 23.00
CA LEU A 447 10.30 -16.21 23.78
C LEU A 447 9.63 -15.20 24.73
N ASP A 448 10.39 -14.24 25.25
CA ASP A 448 9.88 -13.22 26.16
C ASP A 448 9.04 -12.19 25.39
N ILE A 449 9.52 -11.77 24.22
CA ILE A 449 8.75 -10.95 23.27
C ILE A 449 7.46 -11.66 22.86
N ALA A 450 7.52 -12.95 22.51
CA ALA A 450 6.32 -13.72 22.14
C ALA A 450 5.27 -13.76 23.27
N LYS A 451 5.68 -13.83 24.54
CA LYS A 451 4.76 -13.76 25.69
C LYS A 451 4.16 -12.36 25.86
N LYS A 452 5.00 -11.33 25.77
CA LYS A 452 4.62 -9.90 25.89
C LYS A 452 3.56 -9.52 24.87
N HIS A 453 3.69 -10.01 23.63
CA HIS A 453 2.74 -9.76 22.54
C HIS A 453 1.67 -10.85 22.38
N HIS A 454 1.57 -11.79 23.32
CA HIS A 454 0.59 -12.89 23.31
C HIS A 454 0.59 -13.76 22.03
N ASN A 455 1.73 -13.87 21.36
CA ASN A 455 1.91 -14.68 20.16
C ASN A 455 2.09 -16.17 20.51
N LYS A 456 0.98 -16.85 20.78
CA LYS A 456 0.94 -18.26 21.20
C LYS A 456 1.65 -19.20 20.21
N VAL A 457 1.48 -18.95 18.91
CA VAL A 457 2.11 -19.77 17.85
C VAL A 457 3.63 -19.69 17.94
N ALA A 458 4.18 -18.49 18.12
CA ALA A 458 5.61 -18.30 18.34
C ALA A 458 6.09 -18.99 19.62
N MET A 459 5.36 -18.82 20.73
CA MET A 459 5.69 -19.44 22.02
C MET A 459 5.82 -20.97 21.90
N ASP A 460 4.82 -21.63 21.33
CA ASP A 460 4.77 -23.08 21.20
C ASP A 460 5.91 -23.62 20.34
N ILE A 461 6.19 -22.96 19.22
CA ILE A 461 7.23 -23.37 18.27
C ILE A 461 8.62 -23.18 18.86
N ILE A 462 8.89 -22.01 19.46
CA ILE A 462 10.20 -21.68 20.04
C ILE A 462 10.48 -22.57 21.26
N ALA A 463 9.49 -22.80 22.14
CA ALA A 463 9.62 -23.69 23.28
C ALA A 463 9.93 -25.12 22.83
N THR A 464 9.17 -25.64 21.86
CA THR A 464 9.40 -26.98 21.28
C THR A 464 10.80 -27.11 20.67
N HIS A 465 11.28 -26.08 19.98
CA HIS A 465 12.60 -26.07 19.37
C HIS A 465 13.72 -26.09 20.43
N ARG A 466 13.61 -25.28 21.49
CA ARG A 466 14.56 -25.29 22.63
C ARG A 466 14.61 -26.65 23.31
N SER A 467 13.46 -27.28 23.58
CA SER A 467 13.42 -28.62 24.19
C SER A 467 14.12 -29.67 23.33
N LYS A 468 13.97 -29.61 22.00
CA LYS A 468 14.65 -30.52 21.07
C LYS A 468 16.17 -30.29 21.05
N GLN A 469 16.63 -29.04 21.04
CA GLN A 469 18.07 -28.72 21.10
C GLN A 469 18.69 -29.23 22.41
N ALA A 470 18.02 -29.04 23.55
CA ALA A 470 18.50 -29.54 24.86
C ALA A 470 18.56 -31.07 24.94
N GLN A 471 17.63 -31.79 24.29
CA GLN A 471 17.68 -33.25 24.20
C GLN A 471 18.82 -33.74 23.30
N GLN A 472 19.09 -33.03 22.19
CA GLN A 472 20.19 -33.36 21.28
C GLN A 472 21.56 -33.10 21.90
N SER A 473 21.72 -32.05 22.71
CA SER A 473 22.97 -31.79 23.46
C SER A 473 23.23 -32.83 24.56
N ASN A 474 22.17 -33.35 25.19
CA ASN A 474 22.29 -34.41 26.21
C ASN A 474 22.57 -35.80 25.60
N ALA A 475 22.09 -36.05 24.38
CA ALA A 475 22.36 -37.29 23.64
C ALA A 475 23.78 -37.34 23.04
N SER A 476 24.36 -36.19 22.65
CA SER A 476 25.76 -36.12 22.18
C SER A 476 26.78 -36.13 23.32
N GLY A 477 26.41 -35.65 24.52
CA GLY A 477 27.24 -35.76 25.74
C GLY A 477 27.37 -37.18 26.30
N SER A 478 26.47 -38.10 25.94
CA SER A 478 26.44 -39.48 26.45
C SER A 478 27.22 -40.50 25.59
N GLN A 479 27.84 -40.09 24.48
CA GLN A 479 28.75 -40.93 23.67
C GLN A 479 30.25 -40.68 23.91
N SER A 480 30.65 -39.77 24.82
CA SER A 480 32.07 -39.51 25.12
C SER A 480 32.64 -40.29 26.32
N GLN A 481 31.96 -41.33 26.81
CA GLN A 481 32.52 -42.24 27.81
C GLN A 481 32.16 -43.70 27.50
N ARG A 482 32.84 -44.32 26.53
CA ARG A 482 33.17 -45.75 26.57
C ARG A 482 34.22 -46.12 25.52
N SER A 483 35.20 -46.90 25.98
CA SER A 483 36.27 -47.61 25.25
C SER A 483 37.55 -46.84 24.88
N LYS A 484 38.41 -46.67 25.88
CA LYS A 484 39.85 -46.99 25.70
C LYS A 484 39.96 -48.51 25.62
N CYS A 485 40.29 -49.06 24.45
CA CYS A 485 41.00 -50.33 24.38
C CYS A 485 41.96 -50.32 23.19
N THR A 486 43.18 -50.72 23.52
CA THR A 486 44.45 -50.75 22.79
C THR A 486 44.42 -51.45 21.42
N ARG A 487 45.14 -50.89 20.44
CA ARG A 487 45.60 -51.54 19.19
C ARG A 487 46.79 -52.48 19.45
N PRO A 488 47.02 -53.48 18.57
CA PRO A 488 48.07 -53.37 17.54
C PRO A 488 47.59 -53.99 16.19
N GLY A 489 48.07 -53.71 14.98
CA GLY A 489 49.11 -52.89 14.36
C GLY A 489 49.09 -53.19 12.84
N ILE A 490 50.01 -52.56 12.08
CA ILE A 490 50.53 -52.97 10.74
C ILE A 490 49.94 -52.31 9.45
N THR A 491 50.86 -51.56 8.81
CA THR A 491 51.15 -51.24 7.37
C THR A 491 50.46 -50.13 6.56
N GLY A 492 51.32 -49.32 5.91
CA GLY A 492 51.10 -48.60 4.64
C GLY A 492 51.08 -47.07 4.76
N SER A 493 52.22 -46.36 4.88
CA SER A 493 53.05 -45.81 3.78
C SER A 493 52.28 -44.99 2.73
N PHE A 494 52.42 -43.65 2.71
CA PHE A 494 53.20 -42.88 1.73
C PHE A 494 52.98 -41.34 1.86
N LEU A 495 54.08 -40.64 2.17
CA LEU A 495 54.58 -39.29 1.80
C LEU A 495 53.57 -38.12 1.62
N ASN A 496 53.63 -37.05 2.43
CA ASN A 496 54.51 -35.84 2.33
C ASN A 496 54.32 -35.06 1.01
N ASN A 497 54.01 -33.76 0.98
CA ASN A 497 54.76 -32.67 1.58
C ASN A 497 53.94 -31.39 1.83
N SER A 498 54.33 -30.73 2.91
CA SER A 498 54.06 -29.36 3.34
C SER A 498 55.08 -28.36 2.73
N PHE A 499 55.11 -27.13 3.27
CA PHE A 499 56.05 -25.98 3.07
C PHE A 499 55.46 -24.84 2.20
N LEU A 500 55.35 -23.56 2.62
CA LEU A 500 55.81 -22.81 3.80
C LEU A 500 54.93 -21.58 4.11
N LYS A 501 54.76 -21.35 5.41
CA LYS A 501 54.62 -20.10 6.18
C LYS A 501 55.17 -18.79 5.56
N ARG A 502 54.47 -17.68 5.82
CA ARG A 502 55.01 -16.51 6.56
C ARG A 502 53.91 -15.69 7.24
N GLN A 503 54.25 -15.24 8.46
CA GLN A 503 53.49 -14.33 9.33
C GLN A 503 53.66 -12.89 8.83
N ASP A 504 52.65 -12.03 9.07
CA ASP A 504 52.92 -10.74 9.70
C ASP A 504 51.71 -10.22 10.48
N LYS A 505 52.02 -9.62 11.63
CA LYS A 505 51.10 -8.98 12.57
C LYS A 505 51.10 -7.48 12.29
N SER A 506 49.94 -6.85 12.18
CA SER A 506 49.80 -5.43 12.54
C SER A 506 48.42 -5.14 13.09
N ILE A 507 48.44 -4.67 14.33
CA ILE A 507 47.36 -4.19 15.17
C ILE A 507 46.98 -2.77 14.69
N MET A 508 45.70 -2.50 14.43
CA MET A 508 45.15 -1.14 14.52
C MET A 508 43.74 -1.17 15.11
N LYS A 509 43.57 -0.36 16.16
CA LYS A 509 42.33 -0.09 16.91
C LYS A 509 41.41 0.85 16.13
N PRO A 510 40.09 0.87 16.43
CA PRO A 510 39.12 1.73 15.74
C PRO A 510 39.17 3.18 16.27
N PRO A 511 38.84 4.19 15.44
CA PRO A 511 38.67 5.56 15.92
C PRO A 511 37.29 5.79 16.53
N GLN A 512 37.30 6.72 17.49
CA GLN A 512 36.23 7.10 18.40
C GLN A 512 35.15 7.98 17.74
N LYS A 513 33.98 7.94 18.38
CA LYS A 513 32.79 8.76 18.15
C LYS A 513 33.01 10.24 18.56
N GLU A 514 32.59 11.15 17.69
CA GLU A 514 32.08 12.50 18.01
C GLU A 514 30.69 12.52 17.35
N GLY A 515 29.56 12.81 17.99
CA GLY A 515 29.26 13.93 18.87
C GLY A 515 28.22 14.81 18.17
N PHE A 516 26.94 14.37 18.14
CA PHE A 516 25.82 15.23 17.74
C PHE A 516 24.70 15.14 18.77
N THR A 517 24.29 16.32 19.22
CA THR A 517 23.37 16.66 20.29
C THR A 517 21.90 16.60 19.86
N GLU A 518 21.08 16.11 20.78
CA GLU A 518 19.68 16.48 21.08
C GLU A 518 18.72 16.81 19.92
N THR A 519 17.79 15.90 19.67
CA THR A 519 16.43 16.25 19.23
C THR A 519 15.40 15.46 20.04
N GLN A 520 14.33 16.17 20.35
CA GLN A 520 13.26 15.86 21.30
C GLN A 520 12.60 14.49 21.08
N GLN A 521 12.34 13.81 22.21
CA GLN A 521 11.43 12.68 22.34
C GLN A 521 10.01 13.10 21.91
N LEU A 522 9.51 12.52 20.82
CA LEU A 522 8.09 12.38 20.56
C LEU A 522 7.71 10.94 20.93
N GLN A 523 6.67 10.83 21.75
CA GLN A 523 6.16 9.60 22.32
C GLN A 523 5.62 8.65 21.25
N ASP A 524 5.78 7.36 21.52
CA ASP A 524 5.36 6.21 20.73
C ASP A 524 3.87 6.21 20.38
N GLU A 525 3.60 6.21 19.08
CA GLU A 525 2.43 5.59 18.45
C GLU A 525 2.99 4.58 17.43
N PRO A 526 2.43 3.36 17.30
CA PRO A 526 2.88 2.45 16.26
C PRO A 526 2.73 3.16 14.92
N THR A 527 3.78 3.16 14.11
CA THR A 527 3.74 3.70 12.75
C THR A 527 2.68 2.92 11.96
N LYS A 528 1.42 3.37 12.05
CA LYS A 528 0.38 3.05 11.08
C LYS A 528 0.96 3.50 9.76
N MET A 529 1.31 2.52 8.95
CA MET A 529 1.72 2.80 7.60
C MET A 529 0.50 3.36 6.91
N PHE A 530 0.50 4.67 6.67
CA PHE A 530 -0.27 5.25 5.58
C PHE A 530 0.32 4.70 4.28
N TYR A 531 -0.07 3.48 3.94
CA TYR A 531 0.16 2.86 2.65
C TYR A 531 -0.80 3.51 1.66
N LEU A 532 -0.23 4.17 0.66
CA LEU A 532 -0.84 4.81 -0.53
C LEU A 532 -2.34 5.16 -0.49
#